data_AF-A0A498IZN3-F1
#
_entry.id   AF-A0A498IZN3-F1
#
_cell.length_a   1.000
_cell.length_b   1.000
_cell.length_c   1.000
_cell.angle_alpha   90.00
_cell.angle_beta   90.00
_cell.angle_gamma   90.00
#
_symmetry.space_group_name_H-M   'P 1'
#
loop_
_entity.id
_entity.type
_entity.pdbx_description
1 polymer ?
#
loop_
_entity_poly.entity_id
_entity_poly.type
_entity_poly.pdbx_seq_one_letter_code
_entity_poly.pdbx_strand_id
1 'polypeptide(L)'
;MRMLRGMYGHTRKDKIENEDIRGKVGVAKIEGNMRENRFRWFGHVQRRPTDAPVRKCDYGTEVQGRRGRGRPRKTLEETLRKDLSTWI
;
A
#
# COMPACT_ATOMS: atom_id res chain seq x y z
N MET A 1 10.96 12.95 4.56
CA MET A 1 10.91 14.40 4.24
C MET A 1 12.19 15.16 4.55
N ARG A 2 12.95 14.83 5.61
CA ARG A 2 14.21 15.52 5.95
C ARG A 2 15.25 15.49 4.83
N MET A 3 15.52 14.32 4.24
CA MET A 3 16.43 14.22 3.09
C MET A 3 15.92 14.98 1.87
N LEU A 4 14.65 14.77 1.48
CA LEU A 4 14.03 15.45 0.33
C LEU A 4 14.08 16.98 0.46
N ARG A 5 13.88 17.50 1.68
CA ARG A 5 14.03 18.93 1.98
C ARG A 5 15.49 19.37 1.88
N GLY A 6 16.41 18.59 2.45
CA GLY A 6 17.85 18.86 2.42
C GLY A 6 18.42 18.96 1.00
N MET A 7 17.94 18.13 0.06
CA MET A 7 18.37 18.18 -1.35
C MET A 7 18.17 19.55 -2.01
N TYR A 8 17.16 20.31 -1.57
CA TYR A 8 16.85 21.66 -2.07
C TYR A 8 17.15 22.76 -1.05
N GLY A 9 17.90 22.46 0.01
CA GLY A 9 18.21 23.42 1.08
C GLY A 9 17.00 23.89 1.89
N HIS A 10 15.86 23.22 1.77
CA HIS A 10 14.64 23.61 2.48
C HIS A 10 14.67 23.13 3.94
N THR A 11 14.09 23.96 4.81
CA THR A 11 13.91 23.66 6.23
C THR A 11 12.43 23.49 6.56
N ARG A 12 12.11 23.26 7.85
CA ARG A 12 10.71 23.31 8.31
C ARG A 12 10.20 24.76 8.43
N LYS A 13 11.09 25.74 8.56
CA LYS A 13 10.72 27.17 8.74
C LYS A 13 10.14 27.77 7.46
N ASP A 14 10.52 27.24 6.30
CA ASP A 14 10.04 27.72 5.00
C ASP A 14 8.56 27.42 4.76
N LYS A 15 7.93 26.59 5.61
CA LYS A 15 6.51 26.20 5.56
C LYS A 15 6.02 25.66 4.20
N ILE A 16 6.93 25.32 3.29
CA ILE A 16 6.63 24.66 2.02
C ILE A 16 5.95 23.32 2.30
N GLU A 17 4.89 23.01 1.55
CA GLU A 17 4.14 21.78 1.74
C GLU A 17 4.97 20.55 1.33
N ASN A 18 4.69 19.42 1.97
CA ASN A 18 5.37 18.17 1.62
C ASN A 18 5.00 17.68 0.22
N GLU A 19 3.83 18.08 -0.29
CA GLU A 19 3.37 17.75 -1.63
C GLU A 19 4.21 18.46 -2.69
N ASP A 20 4.48 19.76 -2.52
CA ASP A 20 5.36 20.52 -3.42
C ASP A 20 6.78 19.93 -3.49
N ILE A 21 7.36 19.60 -2.33
CA ILE A 21 8.70 19.00 -2.26
C ILE A 21 8.73 17.63 -2.97
N ARG A 22 7.69 16.83 -2.77
CA ARG A 22 7.55 15.53 -3.45
C ARG A 22 7.37 15.70 -4.95
N GLY A 23 6.57 16.67 -5.39
CA GLY A 23 6.38 17.01 -6.79
C GLY A 23 7.68 17.41 -7.47
N LYS A 24 8.48 18.27 -6.81
CA LYS A 24 9.81 18.68 -7.31
C LYS A 24 10.79 17.52 -7.46
N VAL A 25 10.80 16.57 -6.51
CA VAL A 25 11.70 15.40 -6.56
C VAL A 25 11.13 14.29 -7.47
N GLY A 26 9.85 14.33 -7.82
CA GLY A 26 9.17 13.25 -8.53
C GLY A 26 8.84 12.03 -7.65
N VAL A 27 8.70 12.21 -6.33
CA VAL A 27 8.39 11.12 -5.39
C VAL A 27 6.89 11.03 -5.16
N ALA A 28 6.28 9.89 -5.47
CA ALA A 28 4.86 9.65 -5.23
C ALA A 28 4.49 9.69 -3.73
N LYS A 29 3.20 9.92 -3.44
CA LYS A 29 2.66 9.78 -2.07
C LYS A 29 2.83 8.33 -1.62
N ILE A 30 3.15 8.12 -0.34
CA ILE A 30 3.33 6.79 0.27
C ILE A 30 2.12 5.88 0.02
N GLU A 31 0.91 6.43 0.06
CA GLU A 31 -0.31 5.66 -0.20
C GLU A 31 -0.32 5.04 -1.61
N GLY A 32 0.16 5.78 -2.62
CA GLY A 32 0.33 5.28 -3.98
C GLY A 32 1.30 4.09 -4.03
N ASN A 33 2.47 4.23 -3.42
CA ASN A 33 3.46 3.14 -3.36
C ASN A 33 2.93 1.92 -2.60
N MET A 34 2.19 2.13 -1.50
CA MET A 34 1.55 1.06 -0.74
C MET A 34 0.50 0.33 -1.58
N ARG A 35 -0.29 1.05 -2.37
CA ARG A 35 -1.28 0.49 -3.29
C ARG A 35 -0.62 -0.31 -4.41
N GLU A 36 0.39 0.27 -5.07
CA GLU A 36 1.12 -0.42 -6.13
C GLU A 36 1.79 -1.71 -5.62
N ASN A 37 2.43 -1.68 -4.45
CA ASN A 37 3.05 -2.85 -3.86
C ASN A 37 2.02 -3.95 -3.53
N ARG A 38 0.83 -3.58 -3.05
CA ARG A 38 -0.27 -4.55 -2.84
C ARG A 38 -0.72 -5.18 -4.14
N PHE A 39 -0.83 -4.42 -5.23
CA PHE A 39 -1.16 -4.98 -6.55
C PHE A 39 -0.04 -5.84 -7.13
N ARG A 40 1.23 -5.46 -6.94
CA ARG A 40 2.37 -6.31 -7.33
C ARG A 40 2.35 -7.64 -6.59
N TRP A 41 2.09 -7.62 -5.28
CA TRP A 41 1.90 -8.84 -4.48
C TRP A 41 0.70 -9.66 -4.98
N PHE A 42 -0.46 -9.04 -5.17
CA PHE A 42 -1.65 -9.73 -5.68
C PHE A 42 -1.39 -10.39 -7.03
N GLY A 43 -0.76 -9.66 -7.96
CA GLY A 43 -0.34 -10.21 -9.25
C GLY A 43 0.68 -11.33 -9.12
N HIS A 44 1.59 -11.28 -8.14
CA HIS A 44 2.49 -12.40 -7.84
C HIS A 44 1.69 -13.64 -7.43
N VAL A 45 0.74 -13.51 -6.50
CA VAL A 45 -0.11 -14.61 -6.04
C VAL A 45 -0.96 -15.18 -7.17
N GLN A 46 -1.60 -14.33 -7.99
CA GLN A 46 -2.45 -14.74 -9.11
C GLN A 46 -1.71 -15.49 -10.22
N ARG A 47 -0.40 -15.25 -10.41
CA ARG A 47 0.41 -15.99 -11.38
C ARG A 47 0.84 -17.37 -10.89
N ARG A 48 0.71 -17.67 -9.59
CA ARG A 48 1.07 -18.99 -9.04
C ARG A 48 -0.04 -20.01 -9.30
N PRO A 49 0.31 -21.30 -9.45
CA PRO A 49 -0.67 -22.38 -9.50
C PRO A 49 -1.64 -22.36 -8.31
N THR A 50 -2.88 -22.81 -8.52
CA THR A 50 -3.92 -22.83 -7.47
C THR A 50 -3.55 -23.72 -6.29
N ASP A 51 -2.73 -24.74 -6.51
CA ASP A 51 -2.23 -25.63 -5.48
C ASP A 51 -1.10 -25.04 -4.65
N ALA A 52 -0.48 -23.94 -5.10
CA ALA A 52 0.62 -23.28 -4.42
C ALA A 52 0.19 -22.82 -3.01
N PRO A 53 1.02 -23.05 -1.97
CA PRO A 53 0.67 -22.72 -0.58
C PRO A 53 0.22 -21.26 -0.40
N VAL A 54 0.93 -20.31 -1.02
CA VAL A 54 0.63 -18.88 -0.91
C VAL A 54 -0.78 -18.56 -1.45
N ARG A 55 -1.16 -19.16 -2.58
CA ARG A 55 -2.48 -18.94 -3.19
C ARG A 55 -3.60 -19.63 -2.41
N LYS A 56 -3.33 -20.83 -1.87
CA LYS A 56 -4.26 -21.53 -0.97
C LYS A 56 -4.50 -20.78 0.34
N CYS A 57 -3.47 -20.22 0.95
CA CYS A 57 -3.62 -19.47 2.20
C CYS A 57 -4.41 -18.19 2.01
N ASP A 58 -4.18 -17.46 0.92
CA ASP A 58 -4.84 -16.17 0.66
C ASP A 58 -6.31 -16.31 0.25
N TYR A 59 -6.68 -17.36 -0.49
CA TYR A 59 -8.06 -17.56 -1.02
C TYR A 59 -8.82 -18.75 -0.43
N GLY A 60 -8.13 -19.74 0.13
CA GLY A 60 -8.72 -21.01 0.57
C GLY A 60 -8.97 -21.12 2.07
N THR A 61 -8.56 -20.13 2.87
CA THR A 61 -8.69 -20.18 4.33
C THR A 61 -9.65 -19.11 4.83
N GLU A 62 -10.92 -19.49 5.04
CA GLU A 62 -11.79 -18.73 5.93
C GLU A 62 -11.34 -18.93 7.37
N VAL A 63 -10.80 -17.89 7.99
CA VAL A 63 -10.39 -17.95 9.39
C VAL A 63 -11.64 -17.92 10.26
N GLN A 64 -12.09 -19.10 10.68
CA GLN A 64 -13.19 -19.28 11.63
C GLN A 64 -12.85 -18.68 12.99
N GLY A 65 -13.80 -17.97 13.61
CA GLY A 65 -13.67 -17.39 14.95
C GLY A 65 -13.94 -15.89 15.05
N ARG A 66 -14.11 -15.39 16.28
CA ARG A 66 -14.29 -13.95 16.56
C ARG A 66 -12.95 -13.22 16.44
N ARG A 67 -12.94 -12.12 15.69
CA ARG A 67 -11.75 -11.28 15.52
C ARG A 67 -11.35 -10.61 16.85
N GLY A 68 -10.10 -10.80 17.27
CA GLY A 68 -9.53 -10.14 18.45
C GLY A 68 -9.25 -8.65 18.24
N ARG A 69 -8.99 -7.95 19.35
CA ARG A 69 -8.65 -6.51 19.36
C ARG A 69 -7.28 -6.29 18.66
N GLY A 70 -7.19 -5.28 17.79
CA GLY A 70 -5.94 -4.90 17.09
C GLY A 70 -5.78 -5.45 15.67
N ARG A 71 -6.55 -6.45 15.25
CA ARG A 71 -6.54 -6.92 13.85
C ARG A 71 -7.26 -5.90 12.95
N PRO A 72 -6.69 -5.50 11.80
CA PRO A 72 -7.38 -4.65 10.83
C PRO A 72 -8.75 -5.21 10.44
N ARG A 73 -9.75 -4.33 10.34
CA ARG A 73 -11.14 -4.73 10.05
C ARG A 73 -11.34 -5.26 8.63
N LYS A 74 -10.42 -5.00 7.71
CA LYS A 74 -10.59 -5.33 6.29
C LYS A 74 -9.85 -6.61 5.92
N THR A 75 -10.47 -7.45 5.12
CA THR A 75 -9.79 -8.55 4.44
C THR A 75 -8.88 -8.01 3.33
N LEU A 76 -7.97 -8.86 2.83
CA LEU A 76 -7.15 -8.54 1.67
C LEU A 76 -8.04 -8.18 0.47
N GLU A 77 -9.10 -8.94 0.24
CA GLU A 77 -10.06 -8.70 -0.84
C GLU A 77 -10.78 -7.36 -0.70
N GLU A 78 -11.34 -7.04 0.47
CA GLU A 78 -11.99 -5.74 0.72
C GLU A 78 -11.01 -4.57 0.51
N THR A 79 -9.74 -4.78 0.84
CA THR A 79 -8.68 -3.81 0.66
C THR A 79 -8.37 -3.59 -0.82
N LEU A 80 -8.22 -4.68 -1.58
CA LEU A 80 -7.96 -4.63 -3.03
C LEU A 80 -9.13 -4.04 -3.82
N ARG A 81 -10.38 -4.36 -3.44
CA ARG A 81 -11.59 -3.75 -4.03
C ARG A 81 -11.60 -2.23 -3.84
N LYS A 82 -11.25 -1.76 -2.64
CA LYS A 82 -11.11 -0.31 -2.37
C LYS A 82 -9.98 0.32 -3.19
N ASP A 83 -8.84 -0.38 -3.30
CA ASP A 83 -7.71 0.13 -4.07
C ASP A 83 -8.04 0.24 -5.57
N LEU A 84 -8.80 -0.73 -6.12
CA LEU A 84 -9.31 -0.70 -7.49
C LEU A 84 -10.28 0.47 -7.71
N SER A 85 -11.21 0.69 -6.77
CA SER A 85 -12.18 1.78 -6.85
C SER A 85 -11.57 3.18 -6.67
N THR A 86 -10.32 3.26 -6.24
CA THR A 86 -9.60 4.53 -6.06
C THR A 86 -8.47 4.70 -7.08
N TRP A 87 -8.33 3.74 -7.99
CA TRP A 87 -7.35 3.73 -9.07
C TRP A 87 -7.97 4.17 -10.42
N ILE A 88 -9.25 3.84 -10.64
CA ILE A 88 -10.12 4.46 -11.66
C ILE A 88 -10.61 5.81 -11.11
#